data_AF-E3FZV7-F1
#
_entry.id   AF-E3FZV7-F1
#
_cell.length_a   1.000
_cell.length_b   1.000
_cell.length_c   1.000
_cell.angle_alpha   90.00
_cell.angle_beta   90.00
_cell.angle_gamma   90.00
#
_symmetry.space_group_name_H-M   'P 1'
#
loop_
_entity.id
_entity.type
_entity.pdbx_description
1 polymer ?
#
loop_
_entity_poly.entity_id
_entity_poly.type
_entity_poly.pdbx_seq_one_letter_code
_entity_poly.pdbx_strand_id
1 'polypeptide(L)'
;MTLLVLHGPSLSLRKEFEGLDGVLRLRAANHGLTLKILQSNHEGVLIDTLLAERRGIDGVVVNPAGLFSSYPLRDALEAMVVPIFEVHLDPTRAKLSVLRAVCTEQFSGKGADPYLQAIDHFIQTKASADSGKGKAVVASKMKTLGRKAPREPKAAAAAPSGKTLGRSAKAALAEGMLSRKLIRQKIAERLAGKLSAAELATWARMQWMEVQRGAPAESGYRDMLEDSLQTLTLSTMPASRLTDEQLVDLMAQLEG
;
A
#
# COMPACT_ATOMS: atom_id res chain seq x y z
N MET A 1 -0.66 29.50 -10.65
CA MET A 1 -0.69 28.03 -10.82
C MET A 1 -0.87 27.40 -9.46
N THR A 2 -1.63 26.32 -9.38
CA THR A 2 -1.94 25.64 -8.12
C THR A 2 -1.55 24.16 -8.21
N LEU A 3 -0.80 23.67 -7.25
CA LEU A 3 -0.47 22.25 -7.11
C LEU A 3 -1.10 21.70 -5.83
N LEU A 4 -1.77 20.55 -5.96
CA LEU A 4 -2.35 19.84 -4.82
C LEU A 4 -1.37 18.78 -4.32
N VAL A 5 -1.02 18.81 -3.04
CA VAL A 5 -0.19 17.81 -2.38
C VAL A 5 -1.08 16.99 -1.45
N LEU A 6 -1.13 15.67 -1.68
CA LEU A 6 -1.90 14.72 -0.90
C LEU A 6 -0.98 13.77 -0.14
N HIS A 7 -1.17 13.68 1.16
CA HIS A 7 -0.45 12.79 2.04
C HIS A 7 -1.40 11.72 2.58
N GLY A 8 -1.07 10.46 2.29
CA GLY A 8 -1.82 9.31 2.74
C GLY A 8 -1.69 9.02 4.24
N PRO A 9 -2.18 7.85 4.66
CA PRO A 9 -2.30 7.51 6.07
C PRO A 9 -0.96 7.42 6.79
N SER A 10 -0.98 7.79 8.08
CA SER A 10 0.12 7.63 9.04
C SER A 10 1.41 8.40 8.72
N LEU A 11 1.42 9.22 7.67
CA LEU A 11 2.59 10.04 7.34
C LEU A 11 2.84 11.15 8.36
N SER A 12 1.78 11.75 8.90
CA SER A 12 1.86 12.78 9.96
C SER A 12 2.50 12.29 11.27
N LEU A 13 2.60 10.97 11.47
CA LEU A 13 3.26 10.35 12.62
C LEU A 13 4.78 10.21 12.44
N ARG A 14 5.30 10.51 11.25
CA ARG A 14 6.72 10.37 10.93
C ARG A 14 7.48 11.65 11.26
N LYS A 15 8.68 11.53 11.82
CA LYS A 15 9.54 12.69 12.14
C LYS A 15 9.92 13.48 10.89
N GLU A 16 10.06 12.79 9.76
CA GLU A 16 10.37 13.40 8.47
C GLU A 16 9.25 14.31 7.92
N PHE A 17 8.05 14.25 8.51
CA PHE A 17 6.92 15.11 8.18
C PHE A 17 6.87 16.38 9.03
N GLU A 18 7.63 16.47 10.12
CA GLU A 18 7.72 17.68 10.93
C GLU A 18 8.31 18.82 10.10
N GLY A 19 7.54 19.90 9.90
CA GLY A 19 7.95 21.06 9.11
C GLY A 19 7.99 20.86 7.59
N LEU A 20 7.64 19.66 7.09
CA LEU A 20 7.65 19.34 5.65
C LEU A 20 6.81 20.33 4.86
N ASP A 21 5.55 20.55 5.26
CA ASP A 21 4.63 21.47 4.61
C ASP A 21 5.20 22.89 4.47
N GLY A 22 5.94 23.36 5.48
CA GLY A 22 6.59 24.66 5.45
C GLY A 22 7.68 24.74 4.38
N VAL A 23 8.52 23.69 4.29
CA VAL A 23 9.55 23.57 3.25
C VAL A 23 8.93 23.54 1.85
N LEU A 24 7.86 22.76 1.66
CA LEU A 24 7.18 22.66 0.36
C LEU A 24 6.54 23.99 -0.04
N ARG A 25 5.84 24.66 0.89
CA ARG A 25 5.22 25.97 0.65
C ARG A 25 6.27 27.03 0.31
N LEU A 26 7.40 27.04 1.02
CA LEU A 26 8.49 27.98 0.74
C LEU A 26 9.06 27.75 -0.66
N ARG A 27 9.31 26.49 -1.05
CA ARG A 27 9.78 26.14 -2.40
C ARG A 27 8.81 26.64 -3.45
N ALA A 28 7.52 26.35 -3.30
CA ALA A 28 6.50 26.77 -4.26
C ALA A 28 6.35 28.29 -4.35
N ALA A 29 6.37 29.00 -3.21
CA ALA A 29 6.26 30.45 -3.16
C ALA A 29 7.40 31.14 -3.93
N ASN A 30 8.63 30.62 -3.83
CA ASN A 30 9.79 31.13 -4.57
C ASN A 30 9.64 31.05 -6.10
N HIS A 31 8.67 30.25 -6.58
CA HIS A 31 8.38 30.08 -8.01
C HIS A 31 6.96 30.57 -8.39
N GLY A 32 6.30 31.34 -7.53
CA GLY A 32 4.94 31.86 -7.79
C GLY A 32 3.86 30.77 -7.86
N LEU A 33 4.13 29.60 -7.29
CA LEU A 33 3.23 28.46 -7.24
C LEU A 33 2.45 28.46 -5.92
N THR A 34 1.12 28.27 -5.99
CA THR A 34 0.27 28.04 -4.82
C THR A 34 0.22 26.55 -4.51
N LEU A 35 0.48 26.16 -3.25
CA LEU A 35 0.24 24.79 -2.79
C LEU A 35 -1.04 24.70 -1.97
N LYS A 36 -1.85 23.70 -2.31
CA LYS A 36 -2.88 23.15 -1.43
C LYS A 36 -2.34 21.84 -0.87
N ILE A 37 -2.28 21.70 0.44
CA ILE A 37 -1.73 20.50 1.09
C ILE A 37 -2.81 19.90 1.98
N LEU A 38 -3.01 18.60 1.85
CA LEU A 38 -3.91 17.83 2.70
C LEU A 38 -3.26 16.50 3.11
N GLN A 39 -3.37 16.17 4.39
CA GLN A 39 -3.08 14.84 4.90
C GLN A 39 -4.38 14.21 5.40
N SER A 40 -4.56 12.93 5.12
CA SER A 40 -5.68 12.17 5.69
C SER A 40 -5.31 10.70 5.87
N ASN A 41 -5.85 10.12 6.95
CA ASN A 41 -5.84 8.67 7.17
C ASN A 41 -7.00 7.95 6.48
N HIS A 42 -7.98 8.71 5.97
CA HIS A 42 -9.15 8.18 5.29
C HIS A 42 -9.02 8.38 3.79
N GLU A 43 -9.07 7.28 3.04
CA GLU A 43 -9.03 7.28 1.59
C GLU A 43 -10.12 8.15 0.97
N GLY A 44 -11.36 8.04 1.46
CA GLY A 44 -12.50 8.84 0.97
C GLY A 44 -12.22 10.34 1.00
N VAL A 45 -11.58 10.84 2.07
CA VAL A 45 -11.23 12.27 2.19
C VAL A 45 -10.23 12.70 1.12
N LEU A 46 -9.27 11.84 0.74
CA LEU A 46 -8.32 12.15 -0.33
C LEU A 46 -9.03 12.21 -1.70
N ILE A 47 -9.95 11.26 -1.95
CA ILE A 47 -10.75 11.20 -3.18
C ILE A 47 -11.70 12.40 -3.27
N ASP A 48 -12.40 12.72 -2.17
CA ASP A 48 -13.30 13.86 -2.09
C ASP A 48 -12.57 15.17 -2.34
N THR A 49 -11.32 15.28 -1.86
CA THR A 49 -10.48 16.45 -2.10
C THR A 49 -10.04 16.54 -3.56
N LEU A 50 -9.63 15.44 -4.17
CA LEU A 50 -9.34 15.39 -5.61
C LEU A 50 -10.56 15.86 -6.41
N LEU A 51 -11.74 15.34 -6.07
CA LEU A 51 -12.99 15.73 -6.70
C LEU A 51 -13.23 17.23 -6.50
N ALA A 52 -13.20 17.75 -5.28
CA ALA A 52 -13.46 19.16 -4.98
C ALA A 52 -12.50 20.10 -5.73
N GLU A 53 -11.22 19.73 -5.82
CA GLU A 53 -10.15 20.58 -6.35
C GLU A 53 -9.92 20.43 -7.85
N ARG A 54 -10.54 19.44 -8.52
CA ARG A 54 -10.30 19.06 -9.93
C ARG A 54 -10.31 20.19 -10.96
N ARG A 55 -11.02 21.29 -10.69
CA ARG A 55 -11.13 22.45 -11.60
C ARG A 55 -10.16 23.59 -11.28
N GLY A 56 -9.56 23.59 -10.09
CA GLY A 56 -8.74 24.69 -9.57
C GLY A 56 -7.26 24.37 -9.43
N ILE A 57 -6.82 23.20 -9.89
CA ILE A 57 -5.45 22.72 -9.78
C ILE A 57 -4.86 22.43 -11.16
N ASP A 58 -3.55 22.60 -11.25
CA ASP A 58 -2.76 22.42 -12.46
C ASP A 58 -1.91 21.12 -12.42
N GLY A 59 -1.89 20.44 -11.28
CA GLY A 59 -1.15 19.20 -11.04
C GLY A 59 -1.40 18.63 -9.64
N VAL A 60 -1.02 17.37 -9.45
CA VAL A 60 -1.14 16.64 -8.18
C VAL A 60 0.20 16.03 -7.82
N VAL A 61 0.60 16.16 -6.55
CA VAL A 61 1.66 15.37 -5.92
C VAL A 61 1.01 14.50 -4.87
N VAL A 62 1.17 13.19 -4.95
CA VAL A 62 0.54 12.24 -4.02
C VAL A 62 1.57 11.31 -3.39
N ASN A 63 1.57 11.23 -2.07
CA ASN A 63 2.24 10.15 -1.36
C ASN A 63 1.17 9.23 -0.76
N PRO A 64 0.88 8.07 -1.39
CA PRO A 64 -0.20 7.21 -0.94
C PRO A 64 0.08 6.49 0.39
N ALA A 65 1.35 6.44 0.83
CA ALA A 65 1.78 5.73 2.05
C ALA A 65 1.31 4.28 2.15
N GLY A 66 0.26 4.00 2.94
CA GLY A 66 -0.37 2.69 3.05
C GLY A 66 -1.34 2.36 1.91
N LEU A 67 -1.81 3.37 1.18
CA LEU A 67 -2.77 3.24 0.08
C LEU A 67 -2.09 2.98 -1.28
N PHE A 68 -0.85 2.48 -1.29
CA PHE A 68 -0.15 2.18 -2.54
C PHE A 68 -0.87 1.08 -3.36
N SER A 69 -1.69 0.24 -2.73
CA SER A 69 -2.50 -0.79 -3.38
C SER A 69 -3.96 -0.38 -3.58
N SER A 70 -4.30 0.89 -3.40
CA SER A 70 -5.68 1.38 -3.55
C SER A 70 -6.05 1.55 -5.02
N TYR A 71 -7.07 0.80 -5.45
CA TYR A 71 -7.73 1.01 -6.75
C TYR A 71 -8.68 2.21 -6.76
N PRO A 72 -9.49 2.48 -5.72
CA PRO A 72 -10.35 3.67 -5.74
C PRO A 72 -9.57 4.99 -5.85
N LEU A 73 -8.45 5.14 -5.14
CA LEU A 73 -7.56 6.30 -5.27
C LEU A 73 -6.90 6.35 -6.65
N ARG A 74 -6.46 5.20 -7.19
CA ARG A 74 -5.93 5.10 -8.55
C ARG A 74 -6.95 5.60 -9.58
N ASP A 75 -8.19 5.15 -9.49
CA ASP A 75 -9.25 5.51 -10.45
C ASP A 75 -9.63 6.99 -10.33
N ALA A 76 -9.65 7.52 -9.10
CA ALA A 76 -9.84 8.96 -8.86
C ALA A 76 -8.71 9.80 -9.46
N LEU A 77 -7.45 9.34 -9.35
CA LEU A 77 -6.29 9.98 -9.98
C LEU A 77 -6.35 9.86 -11.50
N GLU A 78 -6.71 8.70 -12.06
CA GLU A 78 -6.84 8.48 -13.51
C GLU A 78 -7.85 9.44 -14.16
N ALA A 79 -8.90 9.81 -13.42
CA ALA A 79 -9.90 10.78 -13.87
C ALA A 79 -9.40 12.24 -13.91
N MET A 80 -8.23 12.54 -13.33
CA MET A 80 -7.66 13.88 -13.29
C MET A 80 -6.95 14.21 -14.62
N VAL A 81 -7.33 15.32 -15.25
CA VAL A 81 -6.75 15.78 -16.53
C VAL A 81 -5.54 16.71 -16.29
N VAL A 82 -4.72 16.39 -15.30
CA VAL A 82 -3.53 17.16 -14.89
C VAL A 82 -2.37 16.20 -14.62
N PRO A 83 -1.10 16.64 -14.72
CA PRO A 83 0.04 15.80 -14.37
C PRO A 83 -0.01 15.36 -12.90
N ILE A 84 0.35 14.10 -12.67
CA ILE A 84 0.29 13.44 -11.36
C ILE A 84 1.67 12.90 -11.03
N PHE A 85 2.23 13.31 -9.91
CA PHE A 85 3.54 12.87 -9.44
C PHE A 85 3.37 12.08 -8.16
N GLU A 86 3.82 10.83 -8.17
CA GLU A 86 3.76 9.97 -7.00
C GLU A 86 5.08 10.03 -6.23
N VAL A 87 4.99 10.21 -4.92
CA VAL A 87 6.13 10.40 -4.03
C VAL A 87 6.16 9.30 -2.98
N HIS A 88 7.33 8.70 -2.77
CA HIS A 88 7.57 7.71 -1.71
C HIS A 88 8.78 8.07 -0.86
N LEU A 89 8.65 7.89 0.45
CA LEU A 89 9.81 7.93 1.37
C LEU A 89 10.50 6.57 1.49
N ASP A 90 9.88 5.52 0.97
CA ASP A 90 10.38 4.15 0.97
C ASP A 90 10.32 3.59 -0.46
N PRO A 91 11.47 3.34 -1.11
CA PRO A 91 11.51 2.88 -2.50
C PRO A 91 10.92 1.48 -2.70
N THR A 92 10.74 0.68 -1.64
CA THR A 92 10.08 -0.63 -1.77
C THR A 92 8.60 -0.50 -2.11
N ARG A 93 7.92 0.49 -1.52
CA ARG A 93 6.50 0.77 -1.76
C ARG A 93 6.24 1.30 -3.17
N ALA A 94 7.16 2.11 -3.70
CA ALA A 94 7.07 2.65 -5.06
C ALA A 94 6.94 1.54 -6.12
N LYS A 95 7.61 0.39 -5.92
CA LYS A 95 7.58 -0.75 -6.86
C LYS A 95 6.26 -1.53 -6.83
N LEU A 96 5.57 -1.52 -5.70
CA LEU A 96 4.32 -2.26 -5.50
C LEU A 96 3.08 -1.39 -5.75
N SER A 97 3.26 -0.09 -5.97
CA SER A 97 2.15 0.85 -6.09
C SER A 97 1.36 0.65 -7.38
N VAL A 98 0.03 0.49 -7.24
CA VAL A 98 -0.89 0.41 -8.37
C VAL A 98 -1.14 1.78 -9.00
N LEU A 99 -0.86 2.86 -8.27
CA LEU A 99 -0.99 4.24 -8.75
C LEU A 99 0.04 4.56 -9.84
N ARG A 100 1.17 3.86 -9.85
CA ARG A 100 2.26 4.05 -10.83
C ARG A 100 1.77 4.11 -12.28
N ALA A 101 0.74 3.32 -12.61
CA ALA A 101 0.20 3.22 -13.97
C ALA A 101 -0.49 4.50 -14.45
N VAL A 102 -0.94 5.36 -13.52
CA VAL A 102 -1.68 6.60 -13.82
C VAL A 102 -0.87 7.85 -13.51
N CYS A 103 0.27 7.71 -12.83
CA CYS A 103 1.17 8.82 -12.53
C CYS A 103 2.07 9.15 -13.73
N THR A 104 2.31 10.44 -13.95
CA THR A 104 3.26 10.96 -14.92
C THR A 104 4.68 10.52 -14.59
N GLU A 105 5.05 10.59 -13.31
CA GLU A 105 6.37 10.16 -12.83
C GLU A 105 6.32 9.77 -11.34
N GLN A 106 7.30 8.98 -10.91
CA GLN A 106 7.50 8.58 -9.52
C GLN A 106 8.83 9.13 -8.98
N PHE A 107 8.79 9.69 -7.77
CA PHE A 107 9.96 10.13 -7.03
C PHE A 107 10.07 9.35 -5.72
N SER A 108 11.25 8.84 -5.42
CA SER A 108 11.49 8.14 -4.17
C SER A 108 12.80 8.61 -3.54
N GLY A 109 12.79 8.85 -2.23
CA GLY A 109 13.94 9.38 -1.52
C GLY A 109 13.71 9.44 -0.02
N LYS A 110 14.46 10.30 0.67
CA LYS A 110 14.32 10.53 2.11
C LYS A 110 13.85 11.96 2.36
N GLY A 111 13.11 12.18 3.44
CA GLY A 111 12.69 13.51 3.85
C GLY A 111 11.88 14.26 2.78
N ALA A 112 12.18 15.55 2.60
CA ALA A 112 11.49 16.43 1.66
C ALA A 112 11.92 16.25 0.20
N ASP A 113 13.09 15.65 -0.05
CA ASP A 113 13.73 15.60 -1.37
C ASP A 113 12.81 15.11 -2.51
N PRO A 114 12.08 13.98 -2.39
CA PRO A 114 11.26 13.51 -3.51
C PRO A 114 10.05 14.42 -3.77
N TYR A 115 9.56 15.16 -2.77
CA TYR A 115 8.52 16.17 -2.98
C TYR A 115 9.07 17.40 -3.70
N LEU A 116 10.27 17.85 -3.31
CA LEU A 116 10.93 18.99 -3.96
C LEU A 116 11.24 18.67 -5.43
N GLN A 117 11.72 17.46 -5.72
CA GLN A 117 11.93 17.00 -7.09
C GLN A 117 10.63 17.00 -7.90
N ALA A 118 9.52 16.52 -7.34
CA ALA A 118 8.22 16.54 -8.00
C ALA A 118 7.74 17.97 -8.30
N ILE A 119 7.88 18.90 -7.33
CA ILE A 119 7.51 20.32 -7.50
C ILE A 119 8.38 20.97 -8.58
N ASP A 120 9.69 20.74 -8.54
CA ASP A 120 10.63 21.31 -9.50
C ASP A 120 10.37 20.79 -10.92
N HIS A 121 10.10 19.50 -11.04
CA HIS A 121 9.76 18.88 -12.32
C HIS A 121 8.47 19.46 -12.90
N PHE A 122 7.45 19.68 -12.05
CA PHE A 122 6.21 20.34 -12.47
C PHE A 122 6.47 21.76 -13.00
N ILE A 123 7.28 22.55 -12.29
CA ILE A 123 7.64 23.91 -12.68
C ILE A 123 8.37 23.91 -14.04
N GLN A 124 9.35 23.03 -14.21
CA GLN A 124 10.13 22.92 -15.46
C GLN A 124 9.24 22.54 -16.64
N THR A 125 8.37 21.54 -16.47
CA THR A 125 7.45 21.08 -17.53
C THR A 125 6.55 22.22 -18.02
N LYS A 126 6.08 23.08 -17.10
CA LYS A 126 5.22 24.22 -17.43
C LYS A 126 6.00 25.37 -18.07
N ALA A 127 7.21 25.66 -17.60
CA ALA A 127 8.07 26.66 -18.21
C ALA A 127 8.43 26.31 -19.68
N SER A 128 8.68 25.03 -19.97
CA SER A 128 8.88 24.54 -21.34
C SER A 128 7.62 24.62 -22.20
N ALA A 129 6.43 24.42 -21.61
CA ALA A 129 5.17 24.57 -22.33
C ALA A 129 4.83 26.02 -22.68
N ASP A 130 5.17 26.98 -21.80
CA ASP A 130 4.92 28.41 -22.03
C ASP A 130 5.95 29.07 -22.96
N SER A 131 7.22 28.65 -22.91
CA SER A 131 8.26 29.09 -23.85
C SER A 131 8.09 28.51 -25.28
N GLY A 132 7.30 27.45 -25.43
CA GLY A 132 7.00 26.78 -26.69
C GLY A 132 5.88 27.39 -27.54
N LYS A 133 5.18 28.45 -27.07
CA LYS A 133 4.13 29.16 -27.85
C LYS A 133 4.67 30.03 -29.01
N GLY A 134 5.73 29.56 -29.65
CA GLY A 134 6.42 30.20 -30.76
C GLY A 134 7.06 29.23 -31.76
N LYS A 135 6.55 28.01 -31.91
CA LYS A 135 6.81 27.18 -33.09
C LYS A 135 5.72 26.12 -33.28
N ALA A 136 4.95 26.29 -34.35
CA ALA A 136 4.15 25.23 -34.93
C ALA A 136 5.06 24.17 -35.59
N VAL A 137 4.41 23.08 -36.04
CA VAL A 137 4.87 21.90 -36.80
C VAL A 137 5.52 20.80 -35.91
N VAL A 138 5.17 19.51 -35.97
CA VAL A 138 4.67 18.67 -37.07
C VAL A 138 3.88 17.46 -36.54
N ALA A 139 2.85 17.06 -37.28
CA ALA A 139 2.13 15.80 -37.15
C ALA A 139 3.04 14.56 -37.33
N SER A 140 2.79 13.47 -36.58
CA SER A 140 3.05 12.12 -37.10
C SER A 140 2.11 11.03 -36.53
N LYS A 141 1.20 10.61 -37.43
CA LYS A 141 0.81 9.22 -37.75
C LYS A 141 0.13 8.34 -36.69
N MET A 142 -1.20 8.40 -36.69
CA MET A 142 -2.06 7.27 -36.34
C MET A 142 -1.66 6.03 -37.15
N LYS A 143 -1.38 4.93 -36.46
CA LYS A 143 -1.24 3.60 -37.05
C LYS A 143 -2.41 2.76 -36.55
N THR A 144 -3.47 2.69 -37.36
CA THR A 144 -4.59 1.77 -37.17
C THR A 144 -4.10 0.35 -37.41
N LEU A 145 -3.89 -0.42 -36.34
CA LEU A 145 -3.69 -1.87 -36.46
C LEU A 145 -5.06 -2.56 -36.56
N GLY A 146 -5.28 -3.21 -37.69
CA GLY A 146 -6.54 -3.82 -38.08
C GLY A 146 -7.01 -4.96 -37.17
N ARG A 147 -8.33 -5.08 -37.11
CA ARG A 147 -9.06 -6.28 -36.65
C ARG A 147 -8.53 -7.53 -37.34
N LYS A 148 -8.26 -8.58 -36.56
CA LYS A 148 -8.21 -9.96 -37.06
C LYS A 148 -9.33 -10.75 -36.38
N ALA A 149 -10.22 -11.32 -37.18
CA ALA A 149 -11.36 -12.14 -36.77
C ALA A 149 -10.90 -13.54 -36.27
N PRO A 150 -11.78 -14.32 -35.60
CA PRO A 150 -11.41 -15.33 -34.61
C PRO A 150 -11.04 -16.69 -35.23
N ARG A 151 -10.21 -17.48 -34.52
CA ARG A 151 -9.99 -18.90 -34.81
C ARG A 151 -10.65 -19.76 -33.74
N GLU A 152 -11.52 -20.66 -34.20
CA GLU A 152 -12.21 -21.71 -33.44
C GLU A 152 -11.28 -22.86 -32.99
N PRO A 153 -11.71 -23.70 -32.02
CA PRO A 153 -10.84 -24.50 -31.17
C PRO A 153 -10.51 -25.88 -31.75
N LYS A 154 -9.35 -26.44 -31.39
CA LYS A 154 -9.07 -27.87 -31.59
C LYS A 154 -8.49 -28.53 -30.33
N ALA A 155 -9.31 -29.46 -29.83
CA ALA A 155 -9.07 -30.77 -29.20
C ALA A 155 -7.80 -31.03 -28.36
N ALA A 156 -8.06 -31.59 -27.17
CA ALA A 156 -7.11 -32.21 -26.25
C ALA A 156 -6.42 -33.46 -26.83
N ALA A 157 -5.17 -33.71 -26.42
CA ALA A 157 -4.65 -35.05 -26.10
C ALA A 157 -3.25 -35.01 -25.43
N ALA A 158 -3.17 -35.73 -24.30
CA ALA A 158 -2.09 -36.58 -23.77
C ALA A 158 -0.68 -36.03 -23.41
N ALA A 159 -0.28 -36.37 -22.18
CA ALA A 159 1.07 -36.25 -21.61
C ALA A 159 2.08 -37.25 -22.22
N PRO A 160 3.39 -37.02 -22.00
CA PRO A 160 4.17 -38.09 -21.38
C PRO A 160 5.12 -37.62 -20.26
N SER A 161 5.36 -38.57 -19.36
CA SER A 161 6.25 -38.58 -18.20
C SER A 161 7.74 -38.43 -18.54
N GLY A 162 8.50 -37.74 -17.69
CA GLY A 162 9.97 -37.73 -17.80
C GLY A 162 10.72 -36.96 -16.69
N LYS A 163 10.86 -37.60 -15.53
CA LYS A 163 11.99 -37.51 -14.56
C LYS A 163 12.43 -36.12 -14.04
N THR A 164 11.86 -35.70 -12.92
CA THR A 164 12.47 -34.69 -12.02
C THR A 164 13.54 -35.34 -11.14
N LEU A 165 14.82 -35.15 -11.47
CA LEU A 165 15.92 -35.24 -10.50
C LEU A 165 15.91 -33.97 -9.64
N GLY A 166 16.02 -34.13 -8.31
CA GLY A 166 16.14 -33.00 -7.38
C GLY A 166 15.14 -33.00 -6.22
N ARG A 167 14.44 -34.11 -5.95
CA ARG A 167 13.68 -34.32 -4.71
C ARG A 167 14.56 -35.05 -3.68
N SER A 168 15.57 -34.38 -3.14
CA SER A 168 16.31 -34.94 -2.00
C SER A 168 16.91 -33.92 -1.03
N ALA A 169 16.76 -32.60 -1.26
CA ALA A 169 17.19 -31.59 -0.28
C ALA A 169 16.04 -30.90 0.48
N LYS A 170 14.78 -31.04 0.04
CA LYS A 170 13.64 -30.28 0.58
C LYS A 170 12.85 -31.01 1.69
N ALA A 171 13.20 -32.27 1.99
CA ALA A 171 12.42 -33.11 2.90
C ALA A 171 12.87 -33.06 4.37
N ALA A 172 14.04 -32.46 4.68
CA ALA A 172 14.58 -32.44 6.04
C ALA A 172 14.44 -31.09 6.77
N LEU A 173 13.88 -30.06 6.12
CA LEU A 173 13.67 -28.73 6.71
C LEU A 173 12.18 -28.40 6.89
N ALA A 174 11.35 -29.40 7.24
CA ALA A 174 9.89 -29.26 7.26
C ALA A 174 9.23 -29.63 8.61
N GLU A 175 10.00 -29.89 9.67
CA GLU A 175 9.45 -30.18 11.00
C GLU A 175 9.27 -28.94 11.91
N GLY A 176 9.59 -27.74 11.42
CA GLY A 176 9.46 -26.47 12.17
C GLY A 176 8.63 -25.41 11.45
N MET A 177 7.68 -25.80 10.61
CA MET A 177 6.92 -24.85 9.78
C MET A 177 5.62 -24.41 10.46
N LEU A 178 5.50 -23.11 10.73
CA LEU A 178 4.28 -22.48 11.20
C LEU A 178 3.19 -22.57 10.12
N SER A 179 2.32 -23.58 10.21
CA SER A 179 1.27 -23.88 9.24
C SER A 179 -0.15 -23.72 9.83
N ARG A 180 -1.17 -23.54 8.96
CA ARG A 180 -2.61 -23.50 9.38
C ARG A 180 -2.98 -24.63 10.31
N LYS A 181 -2.49 -25.82 9.98
CA LYS A 181 -2.82 -27.05 10.68
C LYS A 181 -2.32 -26.99 12.12
N LEU A 182 -1.10 -26.51 12.33
CA LEU A 182 -0.47 -26.42 13.65
C LEU A 182 -1.18 -25.40 14.55
N ILE A 183 -1.51 -24.22 14.02
CA ILE A 183 -2.19 -23.17 14.79
C ILE A 183 -3.61 -23.61 15.16
N ARG A 184 -4.36 -24.17 14.20
CA ARG A 184 -5.71 -24.69 14.47
C ARG A 184 -5.68 -25.82 15.49
N GLN A 185 -4.67 -26.68 15.43
CA GLN A 185 -4.47 -27.73 16.43
C GLN A 185 -4.25 -27.15 17.83
N LYS A 186 -3.40 -26.12 17.98
CA LYS A 186 -3.13 -25.50 19.28
C LYS A 186 -4.34 -24.76 19.86
N ILE A 187 -5.13 -24.11 19.01
CA ILE A 187 -6.41 -23.49 19.41
C ILE A 187 -7.40 -24.59 19.85
N ALA A 188 -7.51 -25.69 19.09
CA ALA A 188 -8.36 -26.81 19.46
C ALA A 188 -7.92 -27.48 20.77
N GLU A 189 -6.62 -27.60 21.04
CA GLU A 189 -6.09 -28.10 22.32
C GLU A 189 -6.47 -27.20 23.50
N ARG A 190 -6.48 -25.87 23.31
CA ARG A 190 -6.94 -24.91 24.31
C ARG A 190 -8.44 -25.00 24.58
N LEU A 191 -9.25 -25.14 23.52
CA LEU A 191 -10.70 -25.32 23.63
C LEU A 191 -11.07 -26.66 24.26
N ALA A 192 -10.25 -27.70 24.02
CA ALA A 192 -10.39 -29.00 24.66
C ALA A 192 -9.82 -29.05 26.10
N GLY A 193 -9.34 -27.94 26.65
CA GLY A 193 -8.78 -27.84 28.01
C GLY A 193 -7.43 -28.55 28.19
N LYS A 194 -6.80 -29.02 27.11
CA LYS A 194 -5.49 -29.72 27.12
C LYS A 194 -4.30 -28.75 27.19
N LEU A 195 -4.55 -27.46 26.96
CA LEU A 195 -3.55 -26.40 26.99
C LEU A 195 -4.12 -25.21 27.75
N SER A 196 -3.39 -24.69 28.72
CA SER A 196 -3.79 -23.47 29.43
C SER A 196 -3.57 -22.23 28.56
N ALA A 197 -4.23 -21.12 28.92
CA ALA A 197 -4.03 -19.85 28.23
C ALA A 197 -2.56 -19.37 28.31
N ALA A 198 -1.90 -19.59 29.46
CA ALA A 198 -0.51 -19.23 29.67
C ALA A 198 0.46 -20.05 28.80
N GLU A 199 0.19 -21.35 28.63
CA GLU A 199 0.98 -22.25 27.78
C GLU A 199 0.82 -21.91 26.30
N LEU A 200 -0.42 -21.61 25.86
CA LEU A 200 -0.68 -21.17 24.49
C LEU A 200 0.05 -19.87 24.16
N ALA A 201 0.00 -18.89 25.08
CA ALA A 201 0.70 -17.62 24.92
C ALA A 201 2.22 -17.79 24.89
N THR A 202 2.77 -18.70 25.71
CA THR A 202 4.21 -19.00 25.73
C THR A 202 4.65 -19.66 24.42
N TRP A 203 3.88 -20.62 23.93
CA TRP A 203 4.12 -21.25 22.64
C TRP A 203 4.08 -20.24 21.48
N ALA A 204 3.07 -19.35 21.45
CA ALA A 204 2.93 -18.32 20.42
C ALA A 204 4.13 -17.35 20.41
N ARG A 205 4.63 -16.95 21.59
CA ARG A 205 5.84 -16.10 21.71
C ARG A 205 7.09 -16.80 21.18
N MET A 206 7.25 -18.08 21.47
CA MET A 206 8.39 -18.86 20.95
C MET A 206 8.34 -18.95 19.42
N GLN A 207 7.17 -19.22 18.83
CA GLN A 207 7.02 -19.27 17.38
C GLN A 207 7.29 -17.90 16.73
N TRP A 208 6.84 -16.81 17.35
CA TRP A 208 7.14 -15.46 16.88
C TRP A 208 8.65 -15.16 16.85
N MET A 209 9.37 -15.53 17.92
CA MET A 209 10.82 -15.33 17.97
C MET A 209 11.55 -16.11 16.86
N GLU A 210 11.09 -17.32 16.55
CA GLU A 210 11.67 -18.11 15.45
C GLU A 210 11.37 -17.50 14.08
N VAL A 211 10.15 -16.99 13.83
CA VAL A 211 9.82 -16.27 12.59
C VAL A 211 10.67 -15.00 12.44
N GLN A 212 10.93 -14.27 13.53
CA GLN A 212 11.83 -13.11 13.52
C GLN A 212 13.29 -13.47 13.26
N ARG A 213 13.72 -14.68 13.61
CA ARG A 213 15.05 -15.23 13.29
C ARG A 213 15.17 -15.75 11.85
N GLY A 214 14.15 -15.53 11.03
CA GLY A 214 14.14 -15.93 9.61
C GLY A 214 13.57 -17.33 9.37
N ALA A 215 12.90 -17.94 10.36
CA ALA A 215 12.19 -19.19 10.12
C ALA A 215 11.01 -18.96 9.15
N PRO A 216 10.78 -19.88 8.19
CA PRO A 216 9.73 -19.74 7.20
C PRO A 216 8.34 -19.81 7.86
N ALA A 217 7.59 -18.72 7.78
CA ALA A 217 6.15 -18.68 8.02
C ALA A 217 5.43 -18.62 6.68
N GLU A 218 4.24 -19.23 6.59
CA GLU A 218 3.35 -18.95 5.48
C GLU A 218 2.96 -17.45 5.45
N SER A 219 2.47 -16.95 4.32
CA SER A 219 2.06 -15.54 4.19
C SER A 219 0.83 -15.22 5.06
N GLY A 220 0.89 -14.13 5.84
CA GLY A 220 -0.20 -13.65 6.72
C GLY A 220 -0.19 -14.20 8.16
N TYR A 221 0.66 -15.17 8.49
CA TYR A 221 0.71 -15.77 9.84
C TYR A 221 1.59 -15.02 10.80
N ARG A 222 2.53 -14.25 10.27
CA ARG A 222 3.25 -13.24 11.03
C ARG A 222 2.23 -12.29 11.67
N ASP A 223 1.36 -11.72 10.84
CA ASP A 223 0.37 -10.75 11.27
C ASP A 223 -0.67 -11.39 12.21
N MET A 224 -1.12 -12.62 11.91
CA MET A 224 -2.05 -13.34 12.79
C MET A 224 -1.43 -13.76 14.13
N LEU A 225 -0.14 -14.12 14.17
CA LEU A 225 0.59 -14.36 15.42
C LEU A 225 0.76 -13.07 16.22
N GLU A 226 1.05 -11.97 15.55
CA GLU A 226 1.18 -10.65 16.17
C GLU A 226 -0.14 -10.22 16.79
N ASP A 227 -1.24 -10.35 16.07
CA ASP A 227 -2.60 -10.06 16.54
C ASP A 227 -3.04 -10.98 17.68
N SER A 228 -2.72 -12.28 17.59
CA SER A 228 -2.97 -13.24 18.67
C SER A 228 -2.15 -12.93 19.92
N LEU A 229 -0.89 -12.51 19.77
CA LEU A 229 -0.04 -12.11 20.88
C LEU A 229 -0.52 -10.81 21.50
N GLN A 230 -0.97 -9.84 20.70
CA GLN A 230 -1.59 -8.61 21.18
C GLN A 230 -2.87 -8.92 21.95
N THR A 231 -3.76 -9.76 21.42
CA THR A 231 -4.98 -10.20 22.11
C THR A 231 -4.67 -10.91 23.43
N LEU A 232 -3.65 -11.78 23.46
CA LEU A 232 -3.23 -12.49 24.66
C LEU A 232 -2.47 -11.60 25.66
N THR A 233 -1.75 -10.56 25.21
CA THR A 233 -1.14 -9.57 26.12
C THR A 233 -2.18 -8.60 26.67
N LEU A 234 -3.21 -8.26 25.90
CA LEU A 234 -4.37 -7.51 26.38
C LEU A 234 -5.18 -8.30 27.41
N SER A 235 -5.15 -9.64 27.38
CA SER A 235 -5.72 -10.50 28.44
C SER A 235 -4.97 -10.45 29.78
N THR A 236 -3.82 -9.76 29.85
CA THR A 236 -3.05 -9.56 31.10
C THR A 236 -3.17 -8.15 31.69
N MET A 237 -4.03 -7.28 31.15
CA MET A 237 -4.35 -6.00 31.79
C MET A 237 -5.41 -6.18 32.90
N PRO A 238 -5.29 -5.45 34.04
CA PRO A 238 -6.20 -5.61 35.16
C PRO A 238 -7.62 -5.17 34.76
N ALA A 239 -8.59 -5.99 35.15
CA ALA A 239 -9.99 -5.92 34.75
C ALA A 239 -10.67 -4.58 35.09
N SER A 240 -10.88 -3.72 34.10
CA SER A 240 -12.10 -2.91 34.05
C SER A 240 -13.14 -3.67 33.23
N ARG A 241 -14.08 -4.31 33.94
CA ARG A 241 -15.13 -5.20 33.40
C ARG A 241 -15.98 -4.47 32.36
N LEU A 242 -15.85 -4.85 31.09
CA LEU A 242 -17.00 -4.82 30.19
C LEU A 242 -17.90 -5.98 30.61
N THR A 243 -19.19 -5.69 30.78
CA THR A 243 -20.19 -6.70 31.12
C THR A 243 -20.52 -7.55 29.88
N ASP A 244 -20.97 -8.79 30.08
CA ASP A 244 -21.24 -9.73 28.98
C ASP A 244 -22.24 -9.15 27.94
N GLU A 245 -23.17 -8.30 28.37
CA GLU A 245 -24.10 -7.57 27.49
C GLU A 245 -23.38 -6.56 26.58
N GLN A 246 -22.39 -5.83 27.12
CA GLN A 246 -21.59 -4.87 26.33
C GLN A 246 -20.66 -5.55 25.33
N LEU A 247 -20.27 -6.78 25.62
CA LEU A 247 -19.43 -7.61 24.75
C LEU A 247 -20.26 -8.15 23.57
N VAL A 248 -21.51 -8.55 23.82
CA VAL A 248 -22.44 -9.00 22.77
C VAL A 248 -22.87 -7.84 21.86
N ASP A 249 -23.13 -6.65 22.40
CA ASP A 249 -23.46 -5.46 21.61
C ASP A 249 -22.29 -5.01 20.71
N LEU A 250 -21.05 -5.08 21.22
CA LEU A 250 -19.86 -4.74 20.44
C LEU A 250 -19.62 -5.75 19.31
N MET A 251 -19.87 -7.03 19.57
CA MET A 251 -19.79 -8.08 18.55
C MET A 251 -20.87 -7.93 17.47
N ALA A 252 -22.10 -7.55 17.86
CA ALA A 252 -23.20 -7.33 16.91
C ALA A 252 -23.00 -6.10 16.02
N GLN A 253 -22.34 -5.04 16.53
CA GLN A 253 -22.02 -3.84 15.73
C GLN A 253 -20.90 -4.05 14.71
N LEU A 254 -20.06 -5.08 14.89
CA LEU A 254 -18.94 -5.39 13.99
C LEU A 254 -19.32 -6.38 12.87
N GLU A 255 -20.50 -6.98 12.93
CA GLU A 255 -21.02 -7.92 11.90
C GLU A 255 -22.02 -7.28 10.92
N GLY A 256 -22.26 -5.96 11.00
CA GLY A 256 -23.02 -5.17 10.01
C GLY A 256 -22.14 -4.25 9.19
#